data_AF-A0A1G7IPD9-F1
#
_entry.id   AF-A0A1G7IPD9-F1
#
_cell.length_a   1.000
_cell.length_b   1.000
_cell.length_c   1.000
_cell.angle_alpha   90.00
_cell.angle_beta   90.00
_cell.angle_gamma   90.00
#
_symmetry.space_group_name_H-M   'P 1'
#
loop_
_entity.id
_entity.type
_entity.pdbx_description
1 polymer ?
#
loop_
_entity_poly.entity_id
_entity_poly.type
_entity_poly.pdbx_seq_one_letter_code
_entity_poly.pdbx_strand_id
1 'polypeptide(L)'
;MGLEILILLILGIGGWIFKQWKFDIKRKRRRDYYRNVYLKSDDWKRKRYVVLKRDNWKCVYCGKRATQIHHKRYAKKNIGKEPIKWLVSICKPCHGKKH
;
A
#
# COMPACT_ATOMS: atom_id res chain seq x y z
N MET A 1 -37.49 24.34 16.22
CA MET A 1 -37.76 23.11 15.45
C MET A 1 -37.01 23.06 14.11
N GLY A 2 -37.39 23.81 13.06
CA GLY A 2 -36.77 23.64 11.72
C GLY A 2 -35.31 24.13 11.58
N LEU A 3 -35.00 25.32 12.11
CA LEU A 3 -33.65 25.91 12.01
C LEU A 3 -32.61 25.15 12.83
N GLU A 4 -32.97 24.66 14.01
CA GLU A 4 -32.08 23.87 14.88
C GLU A 4 -31.71 22.53 14.23
N ILE A 5 -32.69 21.86 13.61
CA ILE A 5 -32.44 20.63 12.85
C ILE A 5 -31.50 20.92 11.68
N LEU A 6 -31.69 22.02 10.95
CA LEU A 6 -30.82 22.43 9.85
C LEU A 6 -29.38 22.69 10.32
N ILE A 7 -29.20 23.39 11.45
CA ILE A 7 -27.88 23.65 12.03
C ILE A 7 -27.19 22.34 12.42
N LEU A 8 -27.91 21.42 13.06
CA LEU A 8 -27.35 20.10 13.43
C LEU A 8 -26.94 19.28 12.21
N LEU A 9 -27.73 19.31 11.12
CA LEU A 9 -27.38 18.66 9.86
C LEU A 9 -26.12 19.26 9.23
N ILE A 10 -26.01 20.59 9.18
CA ILE A 10 -24.84 21.29 8.64
C ILE A 10 -23.58 20.96 9.45
N LEU A 11 -23.67 20.98 10.79
CA LEU A 11 -22.55 20.63 11.65
C LEU A 11 -22.13 19.16 11.49
N GLY A 12 -23.11 18.25 11.37
CA GLY A 12 -22.86 16.83 11.10
C GLY A 12 -22.16 16.60 9.76
N ILE A 13 -22.66 17.24 8.69
CA ILE A 13 -22.06 17.19 7.35
C ILE A 13 -20.66 17.81 7.36
N GLY A 14 -20.50 18.98 7.97
CA GLY A 14 -19.20 19.65 8.10
C GLY A 14 -18.17 18.80 8.83
N GLY A 15 -18.56 18.17 9.95
CA GLY A 15 -17.73 17.23 10.68
C GLY A 15 -17.35 16.00 9.85
N TRP A 16 -18.28 15.45 9.07
CA TRP A 16 -18.02 14.34 8.15
C TRP A 16 -17.06 14.72 7.03
N ILE A 17 -17.26 15.87 6.37
CA ILE A 17 -16.38 16.40 5.32
C ILE A 17 -14.97 16.61 5.89
N PHE A 18 -14.85 17.23 7.07
CA PHE A 18 -13.56 17.45 7.71
C PHE A 18 -12.83 16.14 8.02
N LYS A 19 -13.55 15.13 8.53
CA LYS A 19 -13.00 13.79 8.80
C LYS A 19 -12.51 13.13 7.51
N GLN A 20 -13.31 13.22 6.44
CA GLN A 20 -12.96 12.69 5.12
C GLN A 20 -11.72 13.37 4.54
N TRP A 21 -11.67 14.70 4.59
CA TRP A 21 -10.52 15.48 4.13
C TRP A 21 -9.22 15.11 4.86
N LYS A 22 -9.26 15.00 6.20
CA LYS A 22 -8.09 14.54 6.99
C LYS A 22 -7.67 13.12 6.62
N PHE A 23 -8.62 12.22 6.37
CA PHE A 23 -8.32 10.86 5.92
C PHE A 23 -7.62 10.87 4.56
N ASP A 24 -8.11 11.66 3.60
CA ASP A 24 -7.57 11.75 2.26
C ASP A 24 -6.15 12.35 2.23
N ILE A 25 -5.88 13.38 3.03
CA ILE A 25 -4.52 13.93 3.21
C ILE A 25 -3.57 12.85 3.72
N LYS A 26 -3.94 12.14 4.80
CA LYS A 26 -3.11 11.07 5.36
C LYS A 26 -2.87 9.95 4.34
N ARG A 27 -3.90 9.57 3.57
CA ARG A 27 -3.80 8.56 2.51
C ARG A 27 -2.84 8.99 1.39
N LYS A 28 -2.94 10.26 0.94
CA LYS A 28 -2.06 10.84 -0.09
C LYS A 28 -0.61 10.86 0.40
N ARG A 29 -0.35 11.40 1.60
CA ARG A 29 0.99 11.46 2.18
C ARG A 29 1.62 10.08 2.34
N ARG A 30 0.86 9.10 2.82
CA ARG A 30 1.34 7.71 2.95
C ARG A 30 1.70 7.12 1.58
N ARG A 31 0.86 7.32 0.56
CA ARG A 31 1.09 6.82 -0.80
C ARG A 31 2.32 7.47 -1.43
N ASP A 32 2.48 8.77 -1.23
CA ASP A 32 3.63 9.54 -1.69
C ASP A 32 4.93 9.03 -1.05
N TYR A 33 5.00 8.99 0.28
CA TYR A 33 6.15 8.41 0.99
C TYR A 33 6.48 6.99 0.52
N TYR A 34 5.46 6.14 0.38
CA TYR A 34 5.66 4.76 -0.08
C TYR A 34 6.33 4.70 -1.46
N ARG A 35 5.81 5.48 -2.43
CA ARG A 35 6.30 5.46 -3.83
C ARG A 35 7.62 6.19 -4.01
N ASN A 36 7.74 7.35 -3.40
CA ASN A 36 8.82 8.29 -3.68
C ASN A 36 9.99 8.19 -2.70
N VAL A 37 9.78 7.58 -1.53
CA VAL A 37 10.84 7.39 -0.52
C VAL A 37 11.10 5.90 -0.30
N TYR A 38 10.14 5.15 0.23
CA TYR A 38 10.39 3.76 0.65
C TYR A 38 10.78 2.84 -0.50
N LEU A 39 10.05 2.82 -1.62
CA LEU A 39 10.38 1.96 -2.76
C LEU A 39 11.73 2.31 -3.44
N LYS A 40 12.33 3.46 -3.13
CA LYS A 40 13.65 3.87 -3.62
C LYS A 40 14.77 3.63 -2.60
N SER A 41 14.42 3.35 -1.34
CA SER A 41 15.36 3.14 -0.23
C SER A 41 16.14 1.83 -0.33
N ASP A 42 17.29 1.78 0.35
CA ASP A 42 18.08 0.56 0.46
C ASP A 42 17.40 -0.53 1.31
N ASP A 43 16.54 -0.15 2.25
CA ASP A 43 15.70 -1.08 2.99
C ASP A 43 14.80 -1.90 2.06
N TRP A 44 14.16 -1.23 1.10
CA TRP A 44 13.37 -1.92 0.09
C TRP A 44 14.23 -2.77 -0.84
N LYS A 45 15.39 -2.28 -1.28
CA LYS A 45 16.31 -3.07 -2.13
C LYS A 45 16.74 -4.37 -1.42
N ARG A 46 17.13 -4.27 -0.14
CA ARG A 46 17.50 -5.42 0.69
C ARG A 46 16.34 -6.39 0.87
N LYS A 47 15.16 -5.89 1.27
CA LYS A 47 13.97 -6.73 1.43
C LYS A 47 13.57 -7.43 0.13
N ARG A 48 13.60 -6.70 -0.98
CA ARG A 48 13.34 -7.23 -2.33
C ARG A 48 14.29 -8.37 -2.67
N TYR A 49 15.59 -8.21 -2.39
CA TYR A 49 16.58 -9.27 -2.60
C TYR A 49 16.28 -10.50 -1.75
N VAL A 50 15.98 -10.34 -0.46
CA VAL A 50 15.64 -11.47 0.43
C VAL A 50 14.45 -12.27 -0.09
N VAL A 51 13.40 -11.59 -0.57
CA VAL A 51 12.22 -12.27 -1.11
C VAL A 51 12.55 -13.00 -2.42
N LEU A 52 13.30 -12.37 -3.33
CA LEU A 52 13.78 -13.02 -4.56
C LEU A 52 14.64 -14.25 -4.26
N LYS A 53 15.54 -14.16 -3.28
CA LYS A 53 16.39 -15.26 -2.84
C LYS A 53 15.58 -16.41 -2.24
N ARG A 54 14.63 -16.09 -1.35
CA ARG A 54 13.71 -17.08 -0.74
C ARG A 54 12.96 -17.87 -1.80
N ASP A 55 12.47 -17.19 -2.83
CA ASP A 55 11.67 -17.79 -3.91
C ASP A 55 12.56 -18.36 -5.05
N ASN A 56 13.86 -18.49 -4.81
CA ASN A 56 14.86 -18.99 -5.76
C ASN A 56 14.81 -18.28 -7.14
N TRP A 57 14.54 -16.97 -7.15
CA TRP A 57 14.35 -16.15 -8.35
C TRP A 57 13.30 -16.71 -9.33
N LYS A 58 12.36 -17.52 -8.85
CA LYS A 58 11.26 -18.09 -9.64
C LYS A 58 9.94 -17.43 -9.27
N CYS A 59 9.08 -17.28 -10.26
CA CYS A 59 7.73 -16.78 -10.09
C CYS A 59 6.92 -17.83 -9.34
N VAL A 60 6.36 -17.47 -8.19
CA VAL A 60 5.58 -18.40 -7.37
C VAL A 60 4.32 -18.94 -8.06
N TYR A 61 3.88 -18.31 -9.16
CA TYR A 61 2.68 -18.70 -9.88
C TYR A 61 2.93 -19.51 -11.15
N CYS A 62 4.08 -19.34 -11.80
CA CYS A 62 4.33 -19.99 -13.11
C CYS A 62 5.73 -20.57 -13.27
N GLY A 63 6.58 -20.52 -12.24
CA GLY A 63 7.93 -21.08 -12.25
C GLY A 63 8.97 -20.32 -13.08
N LYS A 64 8.57 -19.45 -14.01
CA LYS A 64 9.49 -18.61 -14.82
C LYS A 64 10.30 -17.65 -13.95
N ARG A 65 11.41 -17.11 -14.46
CA ARG A 65 12.25 -16.14 -13.74
C ARG A 65 11.42 -14.96 -13.19
N ALA A 66 11.51 -14.74 -11.88
CA ALA A 66 10.90 -13.59 -11.21
C ALA A 66 11.82 -12.37 -11.32
N THR A 67 11.20 -11.23 -11.63
CA THR A 67 11.88 -9.94 -11.76
C THR A 67 11.18 -8.85 -10.96
N GLN A 68 10.09 -9.17 -10.26
CA GLN A 68 9.28 -8.23 -9.50
C GLN A 68 8.84 -8.85 -8.18
N ILE A 69 8.46 -7.98 -7.23
CA ILE A 69 7.84 -8.37 -5.98
C ILE A 69 6.41 -7.87 -5.99
N HIS A 70 5.47 -8.77 -5.75
CA HIS A 70 4.07 -8.42 -5.56
C HIS A 70 3.73 -8.40 -4.07
N HIS A 71 3.04 -7.34 -3.66
CA HIS A 71 2.50 -7.19 -2.31
C HIS A 71 1.13 -7.86 -2.23
N LYS A 72 1.03 -8.96 -1.49
CA LYS A 72 -0.26 -9.58 -1.16
C LYS A 72 -1.07 -8.71 -0.19
N ARG A 73 -0.37 -7.93 0.66
CA ARG A 73 -0.94 -6.99 1.62
C ARG A 73 -0.04 -5.78 1.76
N TYR A 74 -0.63 -4.61 2.02
CA TYR A 74 0.11 -3.37 2.27
C TYR A 74 0.03 -2.97 3.75
N ALA A 75 1.17 -2.56 4.32
CA ALA A 75 1.26 -2.08 5.70
C ALA A 75 0.54 -0.74 5.89
N LYS A 76 -0.56 -0.71 6.66
CA LYS A 76 -1.30 0.54 6.95
C LYS A 76 -0.45 1.53 7.75
N LYS A 77 0.39 1.03 8.66
CA LYS A 77 1.37 1.75 9.49
C LYS A 77 2.71 1.02 9.41
N ASN A 78 3.81 1.69 9.79
CA ASN A 78 5.15 1.10 9.84
C ASN A 78 5.58 0.46 8.51
N ILE A 79 5.45 1.21 7.41
CA ILE A 79 5.96 0.81 6.08
C ILE A 79 7.43 0.44 6.22
N GLY A 80 7.84 -0.72 5.68
CA GLY A 80 9.20 -1.21 5.85
C GLY A 80 9.33 -2.28 6.92
N LYS A 81 8.34 -2.45 7.80
CA LYS A 81 8.36 -3.49 8.85
C LYS A 81 7.36 -4.62 8.61
N GLU A 82 6.73 -4.68 7.43
CA GLU A 82 5.81 -5.75 7.10
C GLU A 82 6.50 -7.13 7.02
N PRO A 83 5.80 -8.22 7.41
CA PRO A 83 6.32 -9.58 7.29
C PRO A 83 6.66 -9.93 5.84
N ILE A 84 7.80 -10.59 5.62
CA ILE A 84 8.23 -11.03 4.28
C ILE A 84 7.22 -11.97 3.61
N LYS A 85 6.40 -12.69 4.39
CA LYS A 85 5.33 -13.55 3.87
C LYS A 85 4.22 -12.79 3.16
N TRP A 86 4.14 -11.45 3.30
CA TRP A 86 3.22 -10.60 2.52
C TRP A 86 3.76 -10.27 1.14
N LEU A 87 5.00 -10.64 0.84
CA LEU A 87 5.67 -10.41 -0.42
C LEU A 87 5.93 -11.74 -1.13
N VAL A 88 5.78 -11.73 -2.45
CA VAL A 88 6.10 -12.88 -3.31
C VAL A 88 6.84 -12.43 -4.56
N SER A 89 7.81 -13.23 -5.00
CA SER A 89 8.55 -13.03 -6.23
C SER A 89 7.75 -13.52 -7.42
N ILE A 90 7.56 -12.63 -8.40
CA ILE A 90 6.78 -12.94 -9.60
C ILE A 90 7.42 -12.36 -10.86
N CYS A 91 7.06 -12.93 -12.01
CA CYS A 91 7.42 -12.38 -13.32
C CYS A 91 6.47 -11.24 -13.71
N LYS A 92 6.92 -10.38 -14.64
CA LYS A 92 6.13 -9.24 -15.14
C LYS A 92 4.74 -9.62 -15.66
N PRO A 93 4.56 -10.69 -16.46
CA PRO A 93 3.22 -11.11 -16.91
C PRO A 93 2.28 -11.49 -15.76
N CYS A 94 2.76 -12.28 -14.78
CA CYS A 94 1.96 -12.64 -13.61
C CYS A 94 1.66 -11.42 -12.73
N HIS A 95 2.55 -10.43 -12.70
CA HIS A 95 2.31 -9.20 -11.95
C HIS A 95 1.21 -8.37 -12.56
N GLY A 96 1.18 -8.23 -13.89
CA GLY A 96 0.10 -7.55 -14.60
C GLY A 96 -1.27 -8.18 -14.32
N LYS A 97 -1.35 -9.52 -14.23
CA LYS A 97 -2.62 -10.23 -13.92
C LYS A 97 -3.12 -10.06 -12.48
N LYS A 98 -2.36 -9.41 -11.60
CA LYS A 98 -2.68 -9.25 -10.17
C LYS A 98 -2.96 -7.80 -9.76
N HIS A 99 -2.86 -6.85 -10.68
CA HIS A 99 -3.27 -5.45 -10.50
C HIS A 99 -4.37 -5.13 -11.49
#